data_AF-A0A519CPA2-F1
#
_entry.id   AF-A0A519CPA2-F1
#
_cell.length_a   1.000
_cell.length_b   1.000
_cell.length_c   1.000
_cell.angle_alpha   90.00
_cell.angle_beta   90.00
_cell.angle_gamma   90.00
#
_symmetry.space_group_name_H-M   'P 1'
#
loop_
_entity.id
_entity.type
_entity.pdbx_description
1 polymer ?
#
loop_
_entity_poly.entity_id
_entity_poly.type
_entity_poly.pdbx_seq_one_letter_code
_entity_poly.pdbx_strand_id
1 'polypeptide(L)'
;GEIYNITAWNEISNKDIVEKILKIMKKPSDFIEFVPDRPGHDKHYSIDSSKIKNEINWIPKFNFDDALVQTVNWYIENKSWWAPLIDEKTLHPQPWTLNWT
;
A
#
# COMPACT_ATOMS: atom_id res chain seq x y z
N GLY A 1 27.47 -8.50 -14.08
CA GLY A 1 26.06 -8.75 -13.69
C GLY A 1 25.30 -7.46 -13.89
N GLU A 2 24.02 -7.54 -14.25
CA GLU A 2 23.20 -6.37 -14.55
C GLU A 2 22.22 -6.07 -13.41
N ILE A 3 21.89 -4.80 -13.23
CA ILE A 3 20.81 -4.35 -12.34
C ILE A 3 19.60 -3.98 -13.21
N TYR A 4 18.41 -4.41 -12.80
CA TYR A 4 17.13 -4.06 -13.41
C TYR A 4 16.17 -3.57 -12.34
N ASN A 5 15.71 -2.34 -12.49
CA ASN A 5 14.65 -1.78 -11.68
C ASN A 5 13.29 -2.30 -12.13
N ILE A 6 12.40 -2.59 -11.18
CA ILE A 6 11.05 -3.11 -11.43
C ILE A 6 10.04 -2.18 -10.77
N THR A 7 9.11 -1.63 -11.54
CA THR A 7 8.06 -0.72 -11.03
C THR A 7 6.76 -0.90 -11.77
N ALA A 8 5.64 -0.59 -11.11
CA ALA A 8 4.33 -0.62 -11.76
C ALA A 8 4.00 0.65 -12.58
N TRP A 9 4.92 1.62 -12.67
CA TRP A 9 4.69 2.97 -13.21
C TRP A 9 3.48 3.71 -12.64
N ASN A 10 3.12 3.40 -11.39
CA ASN A 10 2.04 4.08 -10.67
C ASN A 10 2.65 4.88 -9.52
N GLU A 11 2.46 6.19 -9.52
CA GLU A 11 2.76 7.08 -8.40
C GLU A 11 1.43 7.43 -7.72
N ILE A 12 1.25 6.98 -6.47
CA ILE A 12 -0.02 7.10 -5.75
C ILE A 12 0.30 7.47 -4.31
N SER A 13 -0.39 8.47 -3.76
CA SER A 13 -0.20 8.89 -2.37
C SER A 13 -0.85 7.91 -1.38
N ASN A 14 -0.36 7.87 -0.13
CA ASN A 14 -0.99 7.08 0.93
C ASN A 14 -2.48 7.44 1.10
N LYS A 15 -2.82 8.73 0.96
CA LYS A 15 -4.20 9.22 1.04
C LYS A 15 -5.07 8.58 -0.05
N ASP A 16 -4.62 8.60 -1.30
CA ASP A 16 -5.40 8.03 -2.43
C ASP A 16 -5.58 6.52 -2.27
N ILE A 17 -4.56 5.80 -1.76
CA ILE A 17 -4.66 4.36 -1.47
C ILE A 17 -5.72 4.10 -0.40
N VAL A 18 -5.69 4.82 0.71
CA VAL A 18 -6.66 4.65 1.81
C VAL A 18 -8.09 4.98 1.35
N GLU A 19 -8.28 6.07 0.59
CA GLU A 19 -9.58 6.42 0.03
C GLU A 19 -10.13 5.33 -0.91
N LYS A 20 -9.27 4.74 -1.77
CA LYS A 20 -9.65 3.61 -2.63
C LYS A 20 -10.05 2.39 -1.80
N ILE A 21 -9.30 2.05 -0.75
CA ILE A 21 -9.63 0.92 0.16
C ILE A 21 -10.99 1.14 0.82
N LEU A 22 -11.25 2.32 1.39
CA LEU A 22 -12.53 2.64 2.02
C LEU A 22 -13.69 2.53 1.03
N LYS A 23 -13.51 3.01 -0.21
CA LYS A 23 -14.49 2.86 -1.29
C LYS A 23 -14.79 1.39 -1.60
N ILE A 24 -13.75 0.54 -1.74
CA ILE A 24 -13.92 -0.90 -2.00
C ILE A 24 -14.69 -1.57 -0.86
N MET A 25 -14.35 -1.24 0.40
CA MET A 25 -14.99 -1.77 1.60
C MET A 25 -16.36 -1.15 1.93
N LYS A 26 -16.83 -0.19 1.12
CA LYS A 26 -18.06 0.59 1.34
C LYS A 26 -18.08 1.25 2.73
N LYS A 27 -16.97 1.87 3.11
CA LYS A 27 -16.79 2.61 4.36
C LYS A 27 -16.75 4.11 4.12
N PRO A 28 -17.23 4.91 5.09
CA PRO A 28 -17.20 6.37 4.99
C PRO A 28 -15.76 6.90 5.10
N SER A 29 -15.52 8.08 4.53
CA SER A 29 -14.21 8.75 4.52
C SER A 29 -13.82 9.37 5.86
N ASP A 30 -14.76 9.51 6.80
CA ASP A 30 -14.52 10.01 8.15
C ASP A 30 -13.73 9.03 9.04
N PHE A 31 -13.42 7.84 8.53
CA PHE A 31 -12.47 6.90 9.14
C PHE A 31 -11.01 7.33 8.95
N ILE A 32 -10.74 8.33 8.10
CA ILE A 32 -9.40 8.89 7.89
C ILE A 32 -9.12 9.92 8.99
N GLU A 33 -8.09 9.66 9.80
CA GLU A 33 -7.56 10.62 10.77
C GLU A 33 -6.24 11.22 10.27
N PHE A 34 -6.17 12.54 10.19
CA PHE A 34 -4.93 13.25 9.85
C PHE A 34 -4.12 13.46 11.12
N VAL A 35 -2.93 12.86 11.14
CA VAL A 35 -2.03 12.86 12.30
C VAL A 35 -0.73 13.61 11.97
N PRO A 36 0.05 14.04 12.97
CA PRO A 36 1.36 14.64 12.71
C PRO A 36 2.26 13.72 11.88
N ASP A 37 3.07 14.32 11.00
CA ASP A 37 3.97 13.56 10.15
C ASP A 37 5.04 12.81 10.96
N ARG A 38 5.50 11.68 10.44
CA ARG A 38 6.53 10.87 11.08
C ARG A 38 7.91 11.46 10.79
N PRO A 39 8.76 11.73 11.80
CA PRO A 39 10.13 12.16 11.57
C PRO A 39 10.89 11.16 10.67
N GLY A 40 11.53 11.67 9.61
CA GLY A 40 12.33 10.87 8.69
C GLY A 40 11.55 10.15 7.59
N HIS A 41 10.27 10.48 7.37
CA HIS A 41 9.52 9.95 6.24
C HIS A 41 9.98 10.58 4.92
N ASP A 42 10.48 9.76 4.00
CA ASP A 42 10.78 10.22 2.65
C ASP A 42 9.49 10.60 1.92
N LYS A 43 9.54 11.71 1.18
CA LYS A 43 8.33 12.29 0.55
C LYS A 43 7.86 11.53 -0.69
N HIS A 44 8.79 10.98 -1.45
CA HIS A 44 8.50 10.39 -2.75
C HIS A 44 9.59 9.40 -3.14
N TYR A 45 9.18 8.21 -3.56
CA TYR A 45 10.03 7.26 -4.25
C TYR A 45 9.52 7.11 -5.68
N SER A 46 10.42 7.37 -6.63
CA SER A 46 10.19 7.08 -8.04
C SER A 46 11.43 6.39 -8.58
N ILE A 47 11.21 5.41 -9.45
CA ILE A 47 12.26 4.54 -9.97
C ILE A 47 12.06 4.42 -11.48
N ASP A 48 13.13 4.64 -12.24
CA ASP A 48 13.12 4.38 -13.68
C ASP A 48 13.34 2.88 -13.96
N SER A 49 12.36 2.25 -14.60
CA SER A 49 12.36 0.86 -15.06
C SER A 49 12.33 0.76 -16.60
N SER A 50 12.77 1.81 -17.30
CA SER A 50 12.92 1.80 -18.76
C SER A 50 13.83 0.68 -19.27
N LYS A 51 14.92 0.38 -18.54
CA LYS A 51 15.88 -0.68 -18.90
C LYS A 51 15.22 -2.05 -19.05
N ILE A 52 14.47 -2.50 -18.05
CA ILE A 52 13.86 -3.85 -18.06
C ILE A 52 12.77 -3.96 -19.13
N LYS A 53 12.03 -2.87 -19.37
CA LYS A 53 11.06 -2.80 -20.45
C LYS A 53 11.72 -2.91 -21.82
N ASN A 54 12.83 -2.21 -22.04
CA ASN A 54 13.48 -2.16 -23.36
C ASN A 54 14.30 -3.42 -23.67
N GLU A 55 14.96 -4.02 -22.67
CA GLU A 55 15.85 -5.16 -22.91
C GLU A 55 15.11 -6.50 -22.90
N ILE A 56 14.07 -6.65 -22.06
CA ILE A 56 13.36 -7.93 -21.92
C ILE A 56 11.83 -7.82 -22.02
N ASN A 57 11.30 -6.67 -22.45
CA ASN A 57 9.86 -6.45 -22.63
C ASN A 57 9.01 -6.68 -21.37
N TRP A 58 9.60 -6.53 -20.18
CA TRP A 58 8.85 -6.65 -18.95
C TRP A 58 7.87 -5.48 -18.80
N ILE A 59 6.62 -5.81 -18.48
CA ILE A 59 5.56 -4.86 -18.12
C ILE A 59 4.69 -5.45 -16.99
N PRO A 60 4.12 -4.63 -16.10
CA PRO A 60 3.11 -5.06 -15.13
C PRO A 60 1.92 -5.68 -15.83
N LYS A 61 1.48 -6.82 -15.32
CA LYS A 61 0.29 -7.53 -15.84
C LYS A 61 -1.02 -6.89 -15.38
N PHE A 62 -1.00 -6.25 -14.22
CA PHE A 62 -2.20 -5.69 -13.58
C PHE A 62 -2.06 -4.18 -13.42
N ASN A 63 -3.16 -3.46 -13.64
CA ASN A 63 -3.26 -2.07 -13.18
C ASN A 63 -3.52 -2.06 -11.66
N PHE A 64 -3.24 -0.91 -11.03
CA PHE A 64 -3.31 -0.77 -9.58
C PHE A 64 -4.72 -1.01 -9.02
N ASP A 65 -5.74 -0.43 -9.65
CA ASP A 65 -7.12 -0.44 -9.10
C ASP A 65 -7.69 -1.87 -9.08
N ASP A 66 -7.52 -2.65 -10.15
CA ASP A 66 -7.99 -4.03 -10.21
C ASP A 66 -7.23 -4.94 -9.25
N ALA A 67 -5.92 -4.71 -9.08
CA ALA A 67 -5.11 -5.48 -8.13
C ALA A 67 -5.45 -5.12 -6.67
N LEU A 68 -5.78 -3.86 -6.39
CA LEU A 68 -6.19 -3.42 -5.06
C LEU A 68 -7.53 -4.07 -4.65
N VAL A 69 -8.50 -4.14 -5.55
CA VAL A 69 -9.78 -4.86 -5.31
C VAL A 69 -9.52 -6.31 -4.94
N GLN A 70 -8.68 -7.01 -5.72
CA GLN A 70 -8.32 -8.41 -5.45
C GLN A 70 -7.63 -8.57 -4.09
N THR A 71 -6.71 -7.65 -3.76
CA THR A 71 -5.99 -7.65 -2.48
C THR A 71 -6.94 -7.47 -1.32
N VAL A 72 -7.82 -6.46 -1.36
CA VAL A 72 -8.80 -6.20 -0.29
C VAL A 72 -9.71 -7.41 -0.08
N ASN A 73 -10.24 -7.99 -1.17
CA ASN A 73 -11.10 -9.18 -1.07
C ASN A 73 -10.35 -10.37 -0.46
N TRP A 74 -9.08 -10.58 -0.84
CA TRP A 74 -8.27 -11.64 -0.25
C TRP A 74 -8.14 -11.46 1.26
N TYR A 75 -7.86 -10.25 1.77
CA TYR A 75 -7.76 -10.02 3.21
C TYR A 75 -9.09 -10.23 3.94
N ILE A 76 -10.22 -9.89 3.33
CA ILE A 76 -11.56 -10.14 3.89
C ILE A 76 -11.81 -11.65 4.02
N GLU A 77 -11.48 -12.43 2.99
CA GLU A 77 -11.75 -13.86 2.90
C GLU A 77 -10.76 -14.70 3.74
N ASN A 78 -9.53 -14.20 3.96
CA ASN A 78 -8.44 -14.96 4.59
C ASN A 78 -8.15 -14.51 6.02
N LYS A 79 -9.20 -14.27 6.82
CA LYS A 79 -9.06 -13.84 8.23
C LYS A 79 -8.17 -14.75 9.06
N SER A 80 -8.29 -16.07 8.90
CA SER A 80 -7.49 -17.06 9.63
C SER A 80 -5.98 -16.92 9.37
N TRP A 81 -5.59 -16.34 8.24
CA TRP A 81 -4.19 -16.15 7.88
C TRP A 81 -3.55 -14.96 8.62
N TRP A 82 -4.20 -13.79 8.62
CA TRP A 82 -3.62 -12.59 9.24
C TRP A 82 -3.98 -12.41 10.72
N ALA A 83 -5.10 -12.97 11.18
CA ALA A 83 -5.53 -12.83 12.57
C ALA A 83 -4.47 -13.26 13.62
N PRO A 84 -3.67 -14.33 13.43
CA PRO A 84 -2.61 -14.67 14.38
C PRO A 84 -1.35 -13.78 14.28
N LEU A 85 -1.24 -12.93 13.26
CA LEU A 85 -0.08 -12.07 13.02
C LEU A 85 -0.28 -10.64 13.55
N ILE A 86 -1.52 -10.25 13.83
CA ILE A 86 -1.85 -8.89 14.27
C ILE A 86 -1.69 -8.76 15.79
N ASP A 87 -1.20 -7.62 16.25
CA ASP A 87 -0.96 -7.35 17.66
C ASP A 87 -1.83 -6.20 18.20
N GLU A 88 -1.77 -5.97 19.50
CA GLU A 88 -2.52 -4.90 20.17
C GLU A 88 -2.09 -3.50 19.70
N LYS A 89 -0.82 -3.31 19.30
CA LYS A 89 -0.34 -2.03 18.78
C LYS A 89 -0.99 -1.69 17.45
N THR A 90 -1.13 -2.67 16.57
CA THR A 90 -1.77 -2.52 15.25
C THR A 90 -3.27 -2.24 15.38
N LEU A 91 -3.92 -2.86 16.37
CA LEU A 91 -5.36 -2.66 16.64
C LEU A 91 -5.67 -1.52 17.60
N HIS A 92 -4.65 -0.79 18.09
CA HIS A 92 -4.85 0.31 19.00
C HIS A 92 -5.75 1.38 18.35
N PRO A 93 -6.69 2.03 19.07
CA PRO A 93 -7.57 3.04 18.49
C PRO A 93 -6.84 4.31 18.06
N GLN A 94 -5.64 4.56 18.61
CA GLN A 94 -4.79 5.70 18.27
C GLN A 94 -3.34 5.24 18.11
N PRO A 95 -2.99 4.46 17.08
CA PRO A 95 -1.66 3.83 16.97
C PRO A 95 -0.53 4.86 16.83
N TRP A 96 -0.80 6.06 16.33
CA TRP A 96 0.20 7.15 16.20
C TRP A 96 0.65 7.75 17.53
N THR A 97 -0.01 7.43 18.65
CA THR A 97 0.42 7.87 19.99
C THR A 97 1.39 6.89 20.65
N LEU A 98 1.58 5.71 20.07
CA LEU A 98 2.46 4.67 20.58
C LEU A 98 3.90 4.86 20.10
N ASN A 99 4.86 4.38 20.90
CA ASN A 99 6.25 4.27 20.48
C ASN A 99 6.43 3.03 19.58
N TRP A 100 6.67 3.29 18.30
CA TRP A 100 7.08 2.32 17.29
C TRP A 100 8.60 2.22 17.27
N THR A 101 9.14 1.53 18.29
CA THR A 101 10.56 1.13 18.40
C THR A 101 10.70 -0.35 18.16
#